data_AF-A0A1S4AJ75-F1
#
_entry.id   AF-A0A1S4AJ75-F1
#
_cell.length_a   1.000
_cell.length_b   1.000
_cell.length_c   1.000
_cell.angle_alpha   90.00
_cell.angle_beta   90.00
_cell.angle_gamma   90.00
#
_symmetry.space_group_name_H-M   'P 1'
#
loop_
_entity.id
_entity.type
_entity.pdbx_description
1 polymer ?
#
loop_
_entity_poly.entity_id
_entity_poly.type
_entity_poly.pdbx_seq_one_letter_code
_entity_poly.pdbx_strand_id
1 'polypeptide(L)'
;MENWKTNLAIMESKERQYLQEYGYYKAVLNRVGYTPEISHGVLVEMAEHKKDLEKKTKPILDTLRSYQDLPPDKALAALAIEDKKRQYAAAEKYLEDVLQSALASSE
;
A
#
# COMPACT_ATOMS: atom_id res chain seq x y z
N MET A 1 67.60 -18.32 11.30
CA MET A 1 67.20 -17.41 10.21
C MET A 1 66.39 -18.14 9.11
N GLU A 2 66.58 -19.43 8.88
CA GLU A 2 65.73 -20.15 7.90
C GLU A 2 64.35 -20.51 8.44
N ASN A 3 64.26 -20.90 9.71
CA ASN A 3 63.00 -21.22 10.39
C ASN A 3 61.94 -20.10 10.33
N TRP A 4 62.34 -18.83 10.48
CA TRP A 4 61.38 -17.71 10.39
C TRP A 4 60.86 -17.51 8.97
N LYS A 5 61.69 -17.71 7.94
CA LYS A 5 61.29 -17.61 6.54
C LYS A 5 60.27 -18.69 6.20
N THR A 6 60.52 -19.91 6.65
CA THR A 6 59.61 -21.04 6.46
C THR A 6 58.29 -20.83 7.20
N ASN A 7 58.33 -20.35 8.45
CA ASN A 7 57.11 -20.04 9.22
C ASN A 7 56.27 -18.94 8.56
N LEU A 8 56.92 -17.90 8.01
CA LEU A 8 56.25 -16.83 7.29
C LEU A 8 55.55 -17.35 6.03
N ALA A 9 56.25 -18.17 5.23
CA ALA A 9 55.67 -18.79 4.04
C ALA A 9 54.48 -19.71 4.36
N ILE A 10 54.54 -20.45 5.48
CA ILE A 10 53.42 -21.25 5.98
C ILE A 10 52.25 -20.34 6.37
N MET A 11 52.52 -19.21 7.03
CA MET A 11 51.49 -18.25 7.43
C MET A 11 50.75 -17.67 6.22
N GLU A 12 51.49 -17.23 5.19
CA GLU A 12 50.90 -16.74 3.95
C GLU A 12 50.10 -17.82 3.22
N SER A 13 50.58 -19.07 3.22
CA SER A 13 49.85 -20.19 2.64
C SER A 13 48.54 -20.46 3.37
N LYS A 14 48.56 -20.40 4.71
CA LYS A 14 47.36 -20.60 5.54
C LYS A 14 46.37 -19.45 5.40
N GLU A 15 46.85 -18.22 5.30
CA GLU A 15 46.01 -17.05 5.04
C GLU A 15 45.23 -17.22 3.72
N ARG A 16 45.92 -17.60 2.65
CA ARG A 16 45.28 -17.90 1.36
C ARG A 16 44.26 -19.03 1.48
N GLN A 17 44.58 -20.09 2.22
CA GLN A 17 43.65 -21.19 2.46
C GLN A 17 42.38 -20.72 3.19
N TYR A 18 42.52 -19.96 4.28
CA TYR A 18 41.36 -19.46 5.03
C TYR A 18 40.48 -18.52 4.21
N LEU A 19 41.08 -17.68 3.36
CA LEU A 19 40.33 -16.82 2.46
C LEU A 19 39.51 -17.64 1.44
N GLN A 20 40.11 -18.71 0.92
CA GLN A 20 39.42 -19.62 -0.02
C GLN A 20 38.27 -20.37 0.67
N GLU A 21 38.50 -20.91 1.86
CA GLU A 21 37.47 -21.59 2.66
C GLU A 21 36.33 -20.64 3.03
N TYR A 22 36.65 -19.41 3.47
CA TYR A 22 35.67 -18.37 3.76
C TYR A 22 34.79 -18.05 2.53
N GLY A 23 35.42 -17.88 1.36
CA GLY A 23 34.70 -17.66 0.10
C GLY A 23 33.77 -18.82 -0.26
N TYR A 24 34.24 -20.07 -0.05
CA TYR A 24 33.45 -21.27 -0.26
C TYR A 24 32.22 -21.32 0.68
N TYR A 25 32.42 -21.14 1.99
CA TYR A 25 31.30 -21.16 2.94
C TYR A 25 30.30 -20.04 2.67
N LYS A 26 30.77 -18.85 2.31
CA LYS A 26 29.90 -17.73 1.92
C LYS A 26 29.05 -18.10 0.69
N ALA A 27 29.63 -18.74 -0.32
CA ALA A 27 28.90 -19.20 -1.50
C ALA A 27 27.87 -20.30 -1.15
N VAL A 28 28.21 -21.23 -0.26
CA VAL A 28 27.29 -22.26 0.22
C VAL A 28 26.11 -21.65 0.98
N LEU A 29 26.37 -20.72 1.90
CA LEU A 29 25.32 -20.01 2.64
C LEU A 29 24.38 -19.26 1.69
N ASN A 30 24.93 -18.52 0.72
CA ASN A 30 24.14 -17.83 -0.29
C ASN A 30 23.30 -18.78 -1.15
N ARG A 31 23.83 -19.96 -1.51
CA ARG A 31 23.09 -20.98 -2.28
C ARG A 31 21.87 -21.52 -1.51
N VAL A 32 21.99 -21.64 -0.19
CA VAL A 32 20.88 -22.07 0.70
C VAL A 32 19.95 -20.90 1.02
N GLY A 33 20.24 -19.70 0.50
CA GLY A 33 19.46 -18.49 0.72
C GLY A 33 19.70 -17.84 2.07
N TYR A 34 20.72 -18.27 2.82
CA TYR A 34 21.12 -17.65 4.08
C TYR A 34 21.95 -16.41 3.77
N THR A 35 21.27 -15.28 3.71
CA THR A 35 21.91 -13.97 3.56
C THR A 35 22.00 -13.29 4.94
N PRO A 36 22.98 -12.40 5.20
CA PRO A 36 23.15 -11.75 6.51
C PRO A 36 21.90 -11.00 6.99
N GLU A 37 21.00 -10.64 6.09
CA GLU A 37 19.71 -10.01 6.38
C GLU A 37 18.72 -10.94 7.09
N ILE A 38 18.92 -12.26 7.02
CA ILE A 38 18.12 -13.27 7.76
C ILE A 38 18.72 -13.54 9.16
N SER A 39 19.78 -12.82 9.53
CA SER A 39 20.30 -12.85 10.89
C SER A 39 19.19 -12.48 11.88
N HIS A 40 19.12 -13.19 13.01
CA HIS A 40 18.08 -13.00 14.01
C HIS A 40 17.91 -11.53 14.43
N GLY A 41 19.01 -10.80 14.62
CA GLY A 41 18.95 -9.38 14.98
C GLY A 41 18.25 -8.53 13.92
N VAL A 42 18.60 -8.72 12.64
CA VAL A 42 17.99 -7.98 11.52
C VAL A 42 16.51 -8.34 11.37
N LEU A 43 16.15 -9.61 11.56
CA LEU A 43 14.75 -10.05 11.53
C LEU A 43 13.92 -9.43 12.66
N VAL A 44 14.49 -9.31 13.86
CA VAL A 44 13.83 -8.65 15.00
C VAL A 44 13.63 -7.16 14.71
N GLU A 45 14.65 -6.46 14.24
CA GLU A 45 14.55 -5.06 13.83
C GLU A 45 13.47 -4.86 12.75
N MET A 46 13.46 -5.71 11.71
CA MET A 46 12.44 -5.66 10.66
C MET A 46 11.02 -5.92 11.21
N ALA A 47 10.87 -6.82 12.18
CA ALA A 47 9.59 -7.10 12.82
C ALA A 47 9.10 -5.90 13.65
N GLU A 48 10.00 -5.23 14.37
CA GLU A 48 9.70 -4.00 15.11
C GLU A 48 9.27 -2.88 14.17
N HIS A 49 10.04 -2.65 13.10
CA HIS A 49 9.67 -1.68 12.07
C HIS A 49 8.29 -1.97 11.45
N LYS A 50 8.02 -3.23 11.11
CA LYS A 50 6.70 -3.64 10.60
C LYS A 50 5.59 -3.31 11.59
N LYS A 51 5.78 -3.58 12.88
CA LYS A 51 4.81 -3.27 13.93
C LYS A 51 4.55 -1.76 14.04
N ASP A 52 5.59 -0.94 13.94
CA ASP A 52 5.47 0.52 13.96
C ASP A 52 4.75 1.07 12.72
N LEU A 53 5.02 0.49 11.55
CA LEU A 53 4.29 0.79 10.31
C LEU A 53 2.81 0.45 10.46
N GLU A 54 2.47 -0.75 10.95
CA GLU A 54 1.09 -1.16 11.19
C GLU A 54 0.37 -0.22 12.17
N LYS A 55 1.05 0.24 13.23
CA LYS A 55 0.48 1.19 14.19
C LYS A 55 0.11 2.52 13.52
N LYS A 56 0.88 2.96 12.52
CA LYS A 56 0.60 4.20 11.75
C LYS A 56 -0.48 3.97 10.68
N THR A 57 -0.51 2.81 10.05
CA THR A 57 -1.44 2.53 8.93
C THR A 57 -2.86 2.20 9.40
N LYS A 58 -3.03 1.53 10.54
CA LYS A 58 -4.37 1.21 11.11
C LYS A 58 -5.30 2.43 11.20
N PRO A 59 -4.93 3.56 11.83
CA PRO A 59 -5.83 4.71 11.91
C PRO A 59 -6.14 5.33 10.54
N ILE A 60 -5.19 5.28 9.59
CA ILE A 60 -5.41 5.76 8.22
C ILE A 60 -6.45 4.87 7.51
N LEU A 61 -6.33 3.56 7.67
CA LEU A 61 -7.29 2.61 7.10
C LEU A 61 -8.67 2.75 7.75
N ASP A 62 -8.74 3.00 9.05
CA ASP A 62 -10.00 3.26 9.75
C ASP A 62 -10.65 4.57 9.29
N THR A 63 -9.86 5.63 9.04
CA THR A 63 -10.37 6.87 8.43
C THR A 63 -10.83 6.66 6.99
N LEU A 64 -10.16 5.79 6.22
CA LEU A 64 -10.59 5.50 4.85
C LEU A 64 -11.88 4.69 4.83
N ARG A 65 -12.03 3.74 5.75
CA ARG A 65 -13.28 3.00 5.97
C ARG A 65 -14.41 3.93 6.39
N SER A 66 -14.16 4.87 7.30
CA SER A 66 -15.21 5.83 7.69
C SER A 66 -15.67 6.69 6.51
N TYR A 67 -14.77 7.05 5.58
CA TYR A 67 -15.16 7.72 4.32
C TYR A 67 -15.96 6.83 3.37
N GLN A 68 -15.68 5.53 3.33
CA GLN A 68 -16.42 4.58 2.49
C GLN A 68 -17.78 4.20 3.08
N ASP A 69 -17.88 4.18 4.41
CA ASP A 69 -19.09 3.86 5.17
C ASP A 69 -19.94 5.11 5.46
N LEU A 70 -19.48 6.30 5.06
CA LEU A 70 -20.22 7.54 5.17
C LEU A 70 -21.48 7.40 4.30
N PRO A 71 -22.69 7.45 4.90
CA PRO A 71 -23.91 7.44 4.12
C PRO A 71 -23.84 8.64 3.17
N PRO A 72 -24.28 8.51 1.89
CA PRO A 72 -24.39 9.67 1.01
C PRO A 72 -25.11 10.77 1.75
N ASP A 73 -24.50 11.96 1.80
CA ASP A 73 -24.94 13.07 2.64
C ASP A 73 -26.45 13.28 2.50
N LYS A 74 -27.19 12.87 3.54
CA LYS A 74 -28.66 12.83 3.51
C LYS A 74 -29.25 14.21 3.28
N ALA A 75 -28.54 15.26 3.69
CA ALA A 75 -28.96 16.64 3.47
C ALA A 75 -28.83 17.03 1.99
N LEU A 76 -27.70 16.70 1.36
CA LEU A 76 -27.48 16.92 -0.07
C LEU A 76 -28.47 16.12 -0.93
N ALA A 77 -28.70 14.85 -0.57
CA ALA A 77 -29.64 13.98 -1.25
C ALA A 77 -31.09 14.50 -1.12
N ALA A 78 -31.48 14.96 0.06
CA ALA A 78 -32.81 15.55 0.27
C ALA A 78 -33.01 16.83 -0.57
N LEU A 79 -32.02 17.71 -0.62
CA LEU A 79 -32.06 18.93 -1.43
C LEU A 79 -32.13 18.61 -2.93
N ALA A 80 -31.34 17.65 -3.42
CA ALA A 80 -31.38 17.21 -4.80
C ALA A 80 -32.75 16.60 -5.18
N ILE A 81 -33.38 15.85 -4.27
CA ILE A 81 -34.74 15.31 -4.47
C ILE A 81 -35.77 16.45 -4.55
N GLU A 82 -35.66 17.45 -3.68
CA GLU A 82 -36.60 18.59 -3.68
C GLU A 82 -36.47 19.42 -4.96
N ASP A 83 -35.24 19.71 -5.41
CA ASP A 83 -35.01 20.41 -6.67
C ASP A 83 -35.57 19.64 -7.88
N LYS A 84 -35.40 18.31 -7.90
CA LYS A 84 -35.98 17.48 -8.96
C LYS A 84 -37.51 17.45 -8.92
N LYS A 85 -38.13 17.47 -7.73
CA LYS A 85 -39.59 17.63 -7.60
C LYS A 85 -40.08 18.96 -8.13
N ARG A 86 -39.38 20.07 -7.86
CA ARG A 86 -39.73 21.39 -8.41
C ARG A 86 -39.61 21.43 -9.93
N GLN A 87 -38.56 20.82 -10.48
CA GLN A 87 -38.39 20.69 -11.94
C GLN A 87 -39.52 19.87 -12.56
N TYR A 88 -39.93 18.78 -11.92
CA TYR A 88 -41.07 17.96 -12.38
C TYR A 88 -42.38 18.75 -12.39
N ALA A 89 -42.71 19.45 -11.30
CA ALA A 89 -43.92 20.27 -11.23
C ALA A 89 -43.96 21.38 -12.28
N ALA A 90 -42.81 22.01 -12.57
CA ALA A 90 -42.70 23.01 -13.63
C ALA A 90 -42.92 22.39 -15.02
N ALA A 91 -42.39 21.19 -15.26
CA ALA A 91 -42.59 20.47 -16.51
C ALA A 91 -44.05 20.01 -16.68
N GLU A 92 -44.70 19.52 -15.63
CA GLU A 92 -46.13 19.17 -15.64
C GLU A 92 -47.00 20.38 -15.99
N LYS A 93 -46.77 21.51 -15.32
CA LYS A 93 -47.49 22.76 -15.62
C LYS A 93 -47.29 23.21 -17.07
N TYR A 94 -46.06 23.14 -17.57
CA TYR A 94 -45.79 23.46 -18.97
C TYR A 94 -46.56 22.54 -19.94
N LEU A 95 -46.64 21.25 -19.61
CA LEU A 95 -47.37 20.26 -20.41
C LEU A 95 -48.88 20.53 -20.38
N GLU A 96 -49.43 20.92 -19.23
CA GLU A 96 -50.83 21.36 -19.09
C GLU A 96 -51.13 22.61 -19.93
N ASP A 97 -50.28 23.63 -19.87
CA ASP A 97 -50.44 24.86 -20.65
C ASP A 97 -50.39 24.59 -22.17
N VAL A 98 -49.50 23.68 -22.62
CA VAL A 98 -49.43 23.23 -24.02
C VAL A 98 -50.69 22.47 -24.44
N LEU A 99 -51.21 21.59 -23.58
CA LEU A 99 -52.47 20.87 -23.87
C LEU A 99 -53.67 21.81 -23.94
N GLN A 100 -53.77 22.78 -23.02
CA GLN A 100 -54.85 23.77 -23.02
C GLN A 100 -54.81 24.65 -24.28
N SER A 101 -53.62 25.08 -24.71
CA SER A 101 -53.46 25.85 -25.95
C SER A 101 -53.76 25.03 -27.22
N ALA A 102 -53.43 23.74 -27.24
CA ALA A 102 -53.83 22.84 -28.32
C ALA A 102 -55.35 22.61 -28.38
N LEU A 103 -56.01 22.51 -27.23
CA LEU A 103 -57.48 22.42 -27.14
C LEU A 103 -58.16 23.71 -27.62
N ALA A 104 -57.67 24.87 -27.17
CA ALA A 104 -58.22 26.18 -27.54
C ALA A 104 -57.98 26.57 -29.01
N SER A 105 -57.05 25.92 -29.71
CA SER A 105 -56.80 26.13 -31.14
C SER A 105 -57.52 25.12 -32.05
N SER A 106 -58.24 24.16 -31.46
CA SER A 106 -59.04 23.14 -32.18
C SER A 106 -60.55 23.46 -32.22
N GLU A 107 -60.99 24.55 -31.60
CA GLU A 107 -62.31 25.19 -31.81
C GLU A 107 -62.20 26.33 -32.84
#